data_AF-A0A1H3QXF9-F1
#
_entry.id   AF-A0A1H3QXF9-F1
#
_cell.length_a   1.000
_cell.length_b   1.000
_cell.length_c   1.000
_cell.angle_alpha   90.00
_cell.angle_beta   90.00
_cell.angle_gamma   90.00
#
_symmetry.space_group_name_H-M   'P 1'
#
loop_
_entity.id
_entity.type
_entity.pdbx_description
1 polymer ?
#
loop_
_entity_poly.entity_id
_entity_poly.type
_entity_poly.pdbx_seq_one_letter_code
_entity_poly.pdbx_strand_id
1 'polypeptide(L)'
;MLMYHPAQDVNHCVFRTLLLLEHTVHEVIELELYRLLDFYIVFPHMLKHIRPLPAELSTYRRLLAEIPDPFESMRNTKRII
;
A
#
# COMPACT_ATOMS: atom_id res chain seq x y z
N MET A 1 3.25 7.69 -23.36
CA MET A 1 4.06 7.63 -22.13
C MET A 1 4.04 6.17 -21.67
N LEU A 2 5.19 5.53 -21.46
CA LEU A 2 5.21 4.19 -20.85
C LEU A 2 4.44 4.31 -19.53
N MET A 3 3.35 3.56 -19.36
CA MET A 3 2.68 3.48 -18.07
C MET A 3 3.59 2.67 -17.16
N TYR A 4 4.41 3.38 -16.39
CA TYR A 4 5.25 2.81 -15.36
C TYR A 4 4.43 2.78 -14.08
N HIS A 5 4.11 1.57 -13.60
CA HIS A 5 3.51 1.39 -12.30
C HIS A 5 4.49 0.65 -11.38
N PRO A 6 4.78 1.13 -10.16
CA PRO A 6 5.76 0.50 -9.28
C PRO A 6 5.43 -0.96 -8.87
N ALA A 7 4.16 -1.36 -9.00
CA ALA A 7 3.73 -2.76 -8.84
C ALA A 7 4.33 -3.73 -9.89
N GLN A 8 4.71 -3.23 -11.06
CA GLN A 8 5.20 -4.03 -12.19
C GLN A 8 6.73 -3.96 -12.34
N ASP A 9 7.42 -3.31 -11.39
CA ASP A 9 8.87 -3.13 -11.40
C ASP A 9 9.54 -4.03 -10.34
N VAL A 10 10.49 -4.86 -10.79
CA VAL A 10 11.24 -5.79 -9.92
C VAL A 10 12.19 -5.06 -8.96
N ASN A 11 12.85 -3.99 -9.41
CA ASN A 11 13.72 -3.20 -8.55
C ASN A 11 12.91 -2.50 -7.45
N HIS A 12 11.74 -1.96 -7.82
CA HIS A 12 10.83 -1.36 -6.85
C HIS A 12 10.24 -2.40 -5.90
N CYS A 13 9.98 -3.62 -6.36
CA CYS A 13 9.58 -4.73 -5.49
C CYS A 13 10.66 -5.02 -4.44
N VAL A 14 11.92 -5.23 -4.87
CA VAL A 14 13.05 -5.48 -3.96
C VAL A 14 13.22 -4.34 -2.96
N PHE A 15 13.14 -3.10 -3.42
CA PHE A 15 13.21 -1.93 -2.54
C PHE A 15 12.13 -1.94 -1.45
N ARG A 16 10.86 -2.18 -1.81
CA ARG A 16 9.76 -2.23 -0.83
C ARG A 16 9.91 -3.41 0.14
N THR A 17 10.39 -4.56 -0.33
CA THR A 17 10.71 -5.69 0.54
C THR A 17 11.75 -5.29 1.58
N LEU A 18 12.86 -4.68 1.16
CA LEU A 18 13.91 -4.23 2.07
C LEU A 18 13.40 -3.16 3.03
N LEU A 19 12.61 -2.19 2.55
CA LEU A 19 11.99 -1.16 3.36
C LEU A 19 11.13 -1.76 4.49
N LEU A 20 10.29 -2.75 4.16
CA LEU A 20 9.45 -3.45 5.13
C LEU A 20 10.28 -4.24 6.15
N LEU A 21 11.33 -4.93 5.70
CA LEU A 21 12.21 -5.71 6.57
C LEU A 21 13.06 -4.81 7.49
N GLU A 22 13.42 -3.62 7.04
CA GLU A 22 14.21 -2.66 7.84
C GLU A 22 13.36 -1.96 8.92
N HIS A 23 12.10 -1.66 8.62
CA HIS A 23 11.24 -0.83 9.49
C HIS A 23 10.20 -1.64 10.28
N THR A 24 10.12 -2.95 10.07
CA THR A 24 9.26 -3.81 10.87
C THR A 24 9.80 -3.94 12.29
N VAL A 25 8.90 -3.91 13.27
CA VAL A 25 9.24 -4.21 14.68
C VAL A 25 9.26 -5.72 14.96
N HIS A 26 8.79 -6.53 14.01
CA HIS A 26 8.68 -7.97 14.16
C HIS A 26 9.94 -8.68 13.64
N GLU A 27 10.51 -9.57 14.45
CA GLU A 27 11.61 -10.47 14.02
C GLU A 27 11.17 -11.42 12.89
N VAL A 28 9.90 -11.81 12.91
CA VAL A 28 9.26 -12.65 11.89
C VAL A 28 7.93 -12.00 11.51
N ILE A 29 7.71 -11.84 10.21
CA ILE A 29 6.45 -11.34 9.66
C ILE A 29 5.69 -12.48 8.98
N GLU A 30 4.40 -12.60 9.28
CA GLU A 30 3.52 -13.50 8.56
C GLU A 30 3.40 -13.05 7.10
N LEU A 31 3.41 -14.00 6.16
CA LEU A 31 3.38 -13.69 4.73
C LEU A 31 2.12 -12.90 4.33
N GLU A 32 0.97 -13.17 4.95
CA GLU A 32 -0.27 -12.43 4.68
C GLU A 32 -0.19 -10.99 5.15
N LEU A 33 0.36 -10.75 6.34
CA LEU A 33 0.62 -9.40 6.85
C LEU A 33 1.61 -8.65 5.97
N TYR A 34 2.71 -9.29 5.56
CA TYR A 34 3.67 -8.71 4.61
C TYR A 34 2.99 -8.27 3.31
N ARG A 35 2.15 -9.14 2.71
CA ARG A 35 1.41 -8.82 1.48
C ARG A 35 0.45 -7.65 1.67
N LEU A 36 -0.24 -7.59 2.81
CA LEU A 36 -1.14 -6.49 3.14
C LEU A 36 -0.39 -5.16 3.25
N LEU A 37 0.78 -5.16 3.91
CA LEU A 37 1.61 -3.96 4.04
C LEU A 37 2.18 -3.52 2.68
N ASP A 38 2.73 -4.45 1.88
CA ASP A 38 3.25 -4.13 0.55
C ASP A 38 2.18 -3.52 -0.36
N PHE A 39 0.95 -4.06 -0.32
CA PHE A 39 -0.18 -3.52 -1.06
C PHE A 39 -0.44 -2.04 -0.73
N TYR A 40 -0.47 -1.67 0.55
CA TYR A 40 -0.74 -0.27 0.92
C TYR A 40 0.45 0.67 0.73
N ILE A 41 1.68 0.16 0.64
CA ILE A 41 2.83 0.97 0.19
C ILE A 41 2.66 1.33 -1.29
N VAL A 42 2.22 0.37 -2.12
CA VAL A 42 2.04 0.60 -3.56
C VAL A 42 0.76 1.41 -3.85
N PHE A 43 -0.31 1.18 -3.07
CA PHE A 43 -1.62 1.78 -3.26
C PHE A 43 -2.10 2.53 -2.01
N PRO A 44 -1.42 3.59 -1.55
CA PRO A 44 -1.74 4.26 -0.29
C PRO A 44 -3.14 4.87 -0.29
N HIS A 45 -3.61 5.35 -1.45
CA HIS A 45 -4.96 5.90 -1.62
C HIS A 45 -6.07 4.87 -1.31
N MET A 46 -5.78 3.57 -1.38
CA MET A 46 -6.72 2.51 -1.04
C MET A 46 -7.09 2.51 0.45
N LEU A 47 -6.25 3.08 1.33
CA LEU A 47 -6.56 3.22 2.75
C LEU A 47 -7.84 4.02 3.01
N LYS A 48 -8.20 4.96 2.13
CA LYS A 48 -9.47 5.73 2.21
C LYS A 48 -10.72 4.85 2.11
N HIS A 49 -10.58 3.65 1.53
CA HIS A 49 -11.69 2.74 1.27
C HIS A 49 -11.91 1.71 2.38
N ILE A 50 -11.05 1.67 3.40
CA ILE A 50 -11.24 0.79 4.56
C ILE A 50 -12.51 1.20 5.30
N ARG A 51 -13.50 0.29 5.33
CA ARG A 51 -14.79 0.51 5.99
C ARG A 51 -15.28 -0.77 6.68
N PRO A 52 -15.57 -0.74 7.99
CA PRO A 52 -15.35 0.38 8.92
C PRO A 52 -13.84 0.61 9.18
N LEU A 53 -13.44 1.87 9.38
CA LEU A 53 -12.09 2.16 9.88
C LEU A 53 -12.04 1.78 11.37
N PRO A 54 -11.09 0.95 11.81
CA PRO A 54 -10.94 0.59 13.22
C PRO A 54 -10.86 1.82 14.13
N ALA A 55 -11.41 1.72 15.33
CA ALA A 55 -11.51 2.86 16.25
C ALA A 55 -10.13 3.38 16.66
N GLU A 56 -9.16 2.47 16.78
CA GLU A 56 -7.75 2.71 17.08
C GLU A 56 -7.07 3.58 16.01
N LEU A 57 -7.59 3.54 14.78
CA LEU A 57 -7.07 4.29 13.64
C LEU A 57 -7.87 5.58 13.35
N SER A 58 -8.88 5.89 14.16
CA SER A 58 -9.76 7.04 13.95
C SER A 58 -9.03 8.39 13.92
N THR A 59 -7.94 8.52 14.68
CA THR A 59 -7.04 9.70 14.69
C THR A 59 -6.39 9.97 13.34
N TYR A 60 -6.15 8.93 12.53
CA TYR A 60 -5.55 9.06 11.21
C TYR A 60 -6.57 9.38 10.10
N ARG A 61 -7.87 9.44 10.40
CA ARG A 61 -8.92 9.65 9.39
C ARG A 61 -8.67 10.86 8.50
N ARG A 62 -8.21 11.97 9.10
CA ARG A 62 -7.89 13.20 8.35
C ARG A 62 -6.69 12.99 7.43
N LEU A 63 -5.62 12.40 7.95
CA LEU A 63 -4.41 12.07 7.18
C LEU A 63 -4.74 11.17 5.98
N LEU A 64 -5.57 10.14 6.19
CA LEU A 64 -6.00 9.24 5.11
C LEU A 64 -6.77 9.97 4.02
N ALA A 65 -7.63 10.92 4.39
CA ALA A 65 -8.40 11.71 3.42
C ALA A 65 -7.52 12.62 2.55
N GLU A 66 -6.38 13.07 3.08
CA GLU A 66 -5.42 13.96 2.40
C GLU A 66 -4.48 13.21 1.43
N ILE A 67 -4.45 11.87 1.45
CA ILE A 67 -3.65 11.09 0.49
C ILE A 67 -4.11 11.43 -0.94
N PRO A 68 -3.22 11.78 -1.88
CA PRO A 68 -3.63 12.07 -3.25
C PRO A 68 -4.17 10.82 -3.96
N ASP A 69 -5.11 11.02 -4.87
CA ASP A 69 -5.54 9.94 -5.75
C ASP A 69 -4.42 9.58 -6.75
N PRO A 70 -4.36 8.33 -7.23
CA PRO A 70 -3.27 7.91 -8.10
C PRO A 70 -3.33 8.70 -9.41
N PHE A 71 -2.16 9.13 -9.88
CA PHE A 71 -2.03 9.75 -11.21
C PHE A 71 -2.41 8.76 -12.32
N GLU A 72 -2.18 7.47 -12.08
CA GLU A 72 -2.47 6.41 -13.04
C GLU A 72 -3.95 6.02 -13.01
N SER A 73 -4.58 6.12 -14.18
CA SER A 73 -5.89 5.56 -14.44
C SER A 73 -5.78 4.04 -14.56
N MET A 74 -5.83 3.34 -13.43
CA MET A 74 -6.00 1.89 -13.46
C MET A 74 -7.43 1.57 -13.85
N ARG A 75 -7.61 1.17 -15.12
CA ARG A 75 -8.92 0.85 -15.73
C ARG A 75 -9.73 -0.20 -14.96
N ASN A 76 -9.09 -0.99 -14.08
CA ASN A 76 -9.76 -2.01 -13.29
C ASN A 76 -9.04 -2.26 -11.96
N THR A 77 -9.64 -1.80 -10.86
CA THR A 77 -9.19 -2.02 -9.48
C THR A 77 -9.13 -3.50 -9.09
N LYS A 78 -9.87 -4.39 -9.78
CA LYS A 78 -9.80 -5.85 -9.56
C LYS A 78 -8.51 -6.49 -10.06
N ARG A 79 -7.67 -5.76 -10.81
CA ARG A 79 -6.34 -6.25 -11.24
C ARG A 79 -5.24 -5.95 -10.21
N ILE A 80 -5.60 -5.34 -9.09
CA ILE A 80 -4.70 -5.01 -7.98
C ILE A 80 -4.65 -6.17 -6.96
N ILE A 81 -5.61 -7.10 -7.02
CA ILE A 81 -5.76 -8.24 -6.10
C ILE A 81 -5.47 -9.54 -6.86
#